data_AF-A0A226D263-F1
#
_entry.id   AF-A0A226D263-F1
#
_cell.length_a   1.000
_cell.length_b   1.000
_cell.length_c   1.000
_cell.angle_alpha   90.00
_cell.angle_beta   90.00
_cell.angle_gamma   90.00
#
_symmetry.space_group_name_H-M   'P 1'
#
loop_
_entity.id
_entity.type
_entity.pdbx_description
1 polymer ?
#
loop_
_entity_poly.entity_id
_entity_poly.type
_entity_poly.pdbx_seq_one_letter_code
_entity_poly.pdbx_strand_id
1 'polypeptide(L)'
;MLADAGFDVFIANCRGNKYSQGHADATVTTDNVKYWEFSFHEMGVYDNPAIIEMVTNVTGVRRMYYVGHSMGGTSLAIMLSERPEYNERISTAFLLAPALYLGSTLKYLQPFFKSVNYYQYSFNKFVHGKLDAYKSLKQAVGRRPEEVCLREEGACETIEPNGDSVIISSAHFSGFCGNLLFLGGGYDAPQTNYTTFTQALGTFPETTSTKTLTHFFQFIKSNTFCQFNYGFSWINRLKYGKDTSPCYNLDRISAPLVVYWGQNDFFIKWTS
;
A
#
# COMPACT_ATOMS: atom_id res chain seq x y z
N MET A 1 21.87 0.42 8.39
CA MET A 1 20.98 0.56 7.21
C MET A 1 20.48 2.00 7.12
N LEU A 2 20.64 2.68 5.97
CA LEU A 2 20.45 4.13 5.68
C LEU A 2 20.90 5.16 6.75
N ALA A 3 20.31 5.17 7.94
CA ALA A 3 20.76 6.02 9.05
C ALA A 3 22.24 5.78 9.39
N ASP A 4 22.68 4.51 9.48
CA ASP A 4 24.10 4.19 9.72
C ASP A 4 25.02 4.60 8.56
N ALA A 5 24.47 4.80 7.36
CA ALA A 5 25.19 5.32 6.21
C ALA A 5 25.21 6.86 6.18
N GLY A 6 24.71 7.52 7.23
CA GLY A 6 24.74 8.98 7.40
C GLY A 6 23.55 9.74 6.81
N PHE A 7 22.46 9.04 6.43
CA PHE A 7 21.24 9.70 5.96
C PHE A 7 20.32 10.09 7.11
N ASP A 8 19.70 11.26 7.02
CA ASP A 8 18.54 11.60 7.84
C ASP A 8 17.29 10.89 7.27
N VAL A 9 16.65 10.04 8.08
CA VAL A 9 15.62 9.11 7.61
C VAL A 9 14.25 9.48 8.18
N PHE A 10 13.33 9.82 7.28
CA PHE A 10 11.93 10.09 7.61
C PHE A 10 11.05 8.92 7.15
N ILE A 11 10.23 8.40 8.06
CA ILE A 11 9.26 7.34 7.77
C ILE A 11 7.86 7.96 7.74
N ALA A 12 7.28 8.01 6.55
CA ALA A 12 5.98 8.62 6.32
C ALA A 12 4.82 7.69 6.71
N ASN A 13 3.72 8.28 7.15
CA ASN A 13 2.44 7.61 7.37
C ASN A 13 1.36 8.23 6.48
N CYS A 14 0.59 7.39 5.80
CA CYS A 14 -0.49 7.83 4.93
C CYS A 14 -1.79 7.99 5.71
N ARG A 15 -2.66 8.91 5.26
CA ARG A 15 -4.00 9.13 5.86
C ARG A 15 -4.76 7.83 6.10
N GLY A 16 -5.40 7.75 7.26
CA GLY A 16 -6.26 6.64 7.68
C GLY A 16 -5.53 5.42 8.27
N ASN A 17 -4.20 5.32 8.13
CA ASN A 17 -3.45 4.30 8.85
C ASN A 17 -3.45 4.58 10.37
N LYS A 18 -2.93 3.66 11.19
CA LYS A 18 -3.01 3.75 12.66
C LYS A 18 -2.42 5.04 13.23
N TYR A 19 -1.44 5.62 12.54
CA TYR A 19 -0.67 6.77 12.99
C TYR A 19 -1.18 8.11 12.41
N SER A 20 -2.10 8.08 11.44
CA SER A 20 -2.57 9.25 10.72
C SER A 20 -4.10 9.33 10.66
N GLN A 21 -4.75 9.31 11.84
CA GLN A 21 -6.22 9.33 11.99
C GLN A 21 -6.85 10.69 12.33
N GLY A 22 -6.06 11.77 12.30
CA GLY A 22 -6.55 13.13 12.55
C GLY A 22 -7.26 13.76 11.34
N HIS A 23 -8.12 14.74 11.61
CA HIS A 23 -8.71 15.61 10.59
C HIS A 23 -8.86 17.04 11.14
N ALA A 24 -8.67 18.06 10.29
CA ALA A 24 -8.72 19.47 10.72
C ALA A 24 -10.14 19.90 11.14
N ASP A 25 -11.16 19.40 10.44
CA ASP A 25 -12.56 19.53 10.84
C ASP A 25 -12.90 18.50 11.92
N ALA A 26 -13.15 18.97 13.14
CA ALA A 26 -13.47 18.14 14.31
C ALA A 26 -14.75 17.31 14.15
N THR A 27 -15.63 17.67 13.21
CA THR A 27 -16.84 16.90 12.92
C THR A 27 -16.57 15.66 12.06
N VAL A 28 -15.42 15.58 11.40
CA VAL A 28 -15.04 14.47 10.51
C VAL A 28 -14.17 13.49 11.30
N THR A 29 -14.82 12.54 11.97
CA THR A 29 -14.15 11.48 12.75
C THR A 29 -13.98 10.20 11.93
N THR A 30 -13.18 9.25 12.43
CA THR A 30 -12.97 7.94 11.81
C THR A 30 -14.24 7.07 11.72
N ASP A 31 -15.32 7.44 12.41
CA ASP A 31 -16.62 6.75 12.33
C ASP A 31 -17.46 7.27 11.15
N ASN A 32 -17.09 8.42 10.59
CA ASN A 32 -17.80 9.05 9.50
C ASN A 32 -17.27 8.55 8.15
N VAL A 33 -18.19 8.15 7.24
CA VAL A 33 -17.84 7.70 5.88
C VAL A 33 -17.02 8.75 5.12
N LYS A 34 -17.30 10.04 5.36
CA LYS A 34 -16.59 11.17 4.75
C LYS A 34 -15.09 11.17 5.06
N TYR A 35 -14.69 10.71 6.25
CA TYR A 35 -13.29 10.60 6.63
C TYR A 35 -12.53 9.64 5.70
N TRP A 36 -13.19 8.56 5.26
CA TRP A 36 -12.62 7.51 4.43
C TRP A 36 -12.78 7.74 2.92
N GLU A 37 -13.20 8.92 2.47
CA GLU A 37 -13.43 9.22 1.05
C GLU A 37 -12.13 9.52 0.26
N PHE A 38 -11.07 8.74 0.48
CA PHE A 38 -9.76 8.93 -0.16
C PHE A 38 -9.24 7.65 -0.81
N SER A 39 -8.28 7.78 -1.72
CA SER A 39 -7.50 6.71 -2.34
C SER A 39 -6.02 7.13 -2.39
N PHE A 40 -5.17 6.33 -3.04
CA PHE A 40 -3.79 6.71 -3.31
C PHE A 40 -3.66 7.99 -4.18
N HIS A 41 -4.74 8.44 -4.85
CA HIS A 41 -4.75 9.76 -5.50
C HIS A 41 -4.59 10.89 -4.50
N GLU A 42 -5.42 10.93 -3.47
CA GLU A 42 -5.35 11.96 -2.44
C GLU A 42 -4.04 11.86 -1.63
N MET A 43 -3.50 10.64 -1.44
CA MET A 43 -2.16 10.47 -0.85
C MET A 43 -1.06 11.11 -1.72
N GLY A 44 -1.12 10.93 -3.05
CA GLY A 44 -0.17 11.54 -3.97
C GLY A 44 -0.30 13.06 -4.08
N VAL A 45 -1.52 13.59 -4.14
CA VAL A 45 -1.76 15.02 -4.38
C VAL A 45 -1.63 15.88 -3.10
N TYR A 46 -1.87 15.29 -1.93
CA TYR A 46 -1.89 16.02 -0.66
C TYR A 46 -0.88 15.49 0.36
N ASP A 47 -0.86 14.18 0.66
CA ASP A 47 -0.02 13.63 1.73
C ASP A 47 1.47 13.79 1.39
N ASN A 48 1.89 13.26 0.22
CA ASN A 48 3.29 13.30 -0.19
C ASN A 48 3.84 14.74 -0.26
N PRO A 49 3.14 15.73 -0.87
CA PRO A 49 3.54 17.14 -0.81
C PRO A 49 3.68 17.67 0.62
N ALA A 50 2.69 17.44 1.48
CA ALA A 50 2.74 17.93 2.86
C ALA A 50 3.92 17.34 3.65
N ILE A 51 4.23 16.06 3.42
CA ILE A 51 5.39 15.40 4.01
C ILE A 51 6.70 16.02 3.51
N ILE A 52 6.85 16.21 2.20
CA ILE A 52 8.06 16.82 1.61
C ILE A 52 8.28 18.24 2.13
N GLU A 53 7.21 19.03 2.24
CA GLU A 53 7.28 20.38 2.80
C GLU A 53 7.63 20.37 4.28
N MET A 54 7.08 19.45 5.07
CA MET A 54 7.45 19.28 6.48
C MET A 54 8.93 18.93 6.62
N VAL A 55 9.42 17.94 5.87
CA VAL A 55 10.84 17.54 5.88
C VAL A 55 11.74 18.72 5.48
N THR A 56 11.34 19.48 4.46
CA THR A 56 12.07 20.69 4.03
C THR A 56 12.12 21.73 5.14
N ASN A 57 11.00 21.98 5.83
CA ASN A 57 10.94 22.96 6.90
C ASN A 57 11.77 22.56 8.12
N VAL A 58 11.84 21.26 8.42
CA VAL A 58 12.62 20.74 9.55
C VAL A 58 14.12 20.75 9.25
N THR A 59 14.52 20.33 8.05
CA THR A 59 15.94 20.07 7.72
C THR A 59 16.59 21.17 6.90
N GLY A 60 15.81 22.03 6.25
CA GLY A 60 16.27 23.01 5.26
C GLY A 60 16.64 22.41 3.89
N VAL A 61 16.57 21.08 3.69
CA VAL A 61 16.98 20.45 2.43
C VAL A 61 15.93 20.66 1.35
N ARG A 62 16.36 21.10 0.16
CA ARG A 62 15.44 21.36 -0.95
C ARG A 62 15.15 20.15 -1.83
N ARG A 63 16.02 19.15 -1.82
CA ARG A 63 15.88 17.90 -2.59
C ARG A 63 16.15 16.72 -1.68
N MET A 64 15.39 15.65 -1.85
CA MET A 64 15.52 14.43 -1.05
C MET A 64 15.44 13.17 -1.91
N TYR A 65 15.98 12.08 -1.40
CA TYR A 65 15.75 10.76 -1.97
C TYR A 65 14.37 10.26 -1.51
N TYR A 66 13.67 9.57 -2.41
CA TYR A 66 12.39 8.96 -2.07
C TYR A 66 12.49 7.45 -2.24
N VAL A 67 11.97 6.68 -1.28
CA VAL A 67 11.86 5.24 -1.39
C VAL A 67 10.39 4.87 -1.25
N GLY A 68 9.80 4.29 -2.30
CA GLY A 68 8.39 3.95 -2.35
C GLY A 68 8.20 2.47 -2.61
N HIS A 69 7.53 1.75 -1.71
CA HIS A 69 7.15 0.36 -1.92
C HIS A 69 5.68 0.24 -2.30
N SER A 70 5.34 -0.56 -3.32
CA SER A 70 3.95 -0.85 -3.70
C SER A 70 3.13 0.43 -3.91
N MET A 71 2.08 0.64 -3.11
CA MET A 71 1.24 1.84 -3.11
C MET A 71 2.04 3.14 -2.90
N GLY A 72 3.17 3.11 -2.20
CA GLY A 72 4.04 4.29 -2.03
C GLY A 72 4.68 4.73 -3.35
N GLY A 73 5.03 3.77 -4.22
CA GLY A 73 5.48 4.12 -5.58
C GLY A 73 4.35 4.67 -6.44
N THR A 74 3.13 4.14 -6.28
CA THR A 74 1.92 4.65 -6.93
C THR A 74 1.62 6.10 -6.53
N SER A 75 1.61 6.39 -5.23
CA SER A 75 1.32 7.75 -4.75
C SER A 75 2.39 8.75 -5.18
N LEU A 76 3.68 8.35 -5.25
CA LEU A 76 4.73 9.19 -5.80
C LEU A 76 4.49 9.50 -7.28
N ALA A 77 4.24 8.48 -8.11
CA ALA A 77 4.00 8.69 -9.53
C ALA A 77 2.81 9.64 -9.79
N ILE A 78 1.76 9.53 -8.98
CA ILE A 78 0.61 10.47 -9.02
C ILE A 78 1.06 11.88 -8.67
N MET A 79 1.79 12.07 -7.57
CA MET A 79 2.30 13.37 -7.18
C MET A 79 3.10 14.02 -8.30
N LEU A 80 4.05 13.29 -8.88
CA LEU A 80 4.94 13.81 -9.92
C LEU A 80 4.22 14.13 -11.25
N SER A 81 3.14 13.41 -11.56
CA SER A 81 2.28 13.69 -12.73
C SER A 81 1.34 14.89 -12.50
N GLU A 82 0.64 14.92 -11.37
CA GLU A 82 -0.42 15.89 -11.09
C GLU A 82 0.12 17.21 -10.52
N ARG A 83 1.29 17.15 -9.88
CA ARG A 83 1.97 18.29 -9.23
C ARG A 83 3.42 18.36 -9.71
N PRO A 84 3.64 18.73 -10.98
CA PRO A 84 4.95 18.64 -11.61
C PRO A 84 6.02 19.50 -10.91
N GLU A 85 5.63 20.50 -10.12
CA GLU A 85 6.54 21.29 -9.28
C GLU A 85 7.35 20.46 -8.27
N TYR A 86 6.85 19.27 -7.90
CA TYR A 86 7.57 18.36 -6.99
C TYR A 86 8.62 17.49 -7.68
N ASN A 87 8.68 17.44 -9.03
CA ASN A 87 9.74 16.69 -9.71
C ASN A 87 11.14 17.20 -9.33
N GLU A 88 11.29 18.52 -9.20
CA GLU A 88 12.56 19.13 -8.81
C GLU A 88 12.93 18.85 -7.34
N ARG A 89 11.95 18.50 -6.51
CA ARG A 89 12.12 18.20 -5.07
C ARG A 89 12.65 16.78 -4.84
N ILE A 90 12.61 15.92 -5.85
CA ILE A 90 13.13 14.56 -5.79
C ILE A 90 14.52 14.52 -6.44
N SER A 91 15.51 14.05 -5.69
CA SER A 91 16.86 13.82 -6.20
C SER A 91 16.90 12.54 -7.05
N THR A 92 16.44 11.43 -6.47
CA THR A 92 16.19 10.16 -7.14
C THR A 92 15.15 9.41 -6.33
N ALA A 93 14.20 8.77 -7.01
CA ALA A 93 13.23 7.88 -6.38
C ALA A 93 13.56 6.42 -6.64
N PHE A 94 13.60 5.61 -5.59
CA PHE A 94 13.76 4.17 -5.65
C PHE A 94 12.40 3.52 -5.41
N LEU A 95 11.79 3.01 -6.48
CA LEU A 95 10.47 2.41 -6.46
C LEU A 95 10.59 0.89 -6.38
N LEU A 96 10.22 0.33 -5.24
CA LEU A 96 10.23 -1.10 -4.97
C LEU A 96 8.85 -1.67 -5.30
N ALA A 97 8.75 -2.35 -6.44
CA ALA A 97 7.52 -2.89 -6.99
C ALA A 97 6.38 -1.85 -6.98
N PRO A 98 6.40 -0.81 -7.85
CA PRO A 98 5.35 0.21 -7.88
C PRO A 98 4.06 -0.31 -8.53
N ALA A 99 2.92 -0.16 -7.85
CA ALA A 99 1.62 -0.68 -8.30
C ALA A 99 0.91 0.27 -9.28
N LEU A 100 1.48 0.46 -10.49
CA LEU A 100 0.92 1.36 -11.51
C LEU A 100 0.01 0.63 -12.51
N TYR A 101 0.43 -0.54 -12.97
CA TYR A 101 -0.26 -1.37 -13.96
C TYR A 101 -0.44 -2.78 -13.39
N LEU A 102 -1.70 -3.16 -13.16
CA LEU A 102 -2.06 -4.40 -12.44
C LEU A 102 -2.91 -5.36 -13.28
N GLY A 103 -2.93 -5.20 -14.60
CA GLY A 103 -3.74 -6.03 -15.52
C GLY A 103 -3.35 -7.51 -15.59
N SER A 104 -2.19 -7.87 -15.06
CA SER A 104 -1.69 -9.25 -14.95
C SER A 104 -1.95 -9.85 -13.56
N THR A 105 -2.31 -9.02 -12.58
CA THR A 105 -2.62 -9.38 -11.20
C THR A 105 -3.98 -10.07 -11.13
N LEU A 106 -4.07 -11.16 -10.35
CA LEU A 106 -5.32 -11.87 -10.09
C LEU A 106 -6.16 -12.12 -11.37
N LYS A 107 -5.49 -12.46 -12.49
CA LYS A 107 -6.11 -12.58 -13.83
C LYS A 107 -7.37 -13.45 -13.84
N TYR A 108 -7.38 -14.54 -13.08
CA TYR A 108 -8.53 -15.44 -12.94
C TYR A 108 -9.72 -14.83 -12.18
N LEU A 109 -9.48 -13.81 -11.34
CA LEU A 109 -10.51 -13.11 -10.57
C LEU A 109 -11.00 -11.80 -11.21
N GLN A 110 -10.35 -11.33 -12.28
CA GLN A 110 -10.75 -10.11 -13.00
C GLN A 110 -12.25 -10.05 -13.37
N PRO A 111 -12.92 -11.14 -13.79
CA PRO A 111 -14.36 -11.11 -14.08
C PRO A 111 -15.20 -10.67 -12.87
N PHE A 112 -14.80 -11.00 -11.64
CA PHE A 112 -15.51 -10.62 -10.42
C PHE A 112 -15.36 -9.13 -10.10
N PHE A 113 -14.28 -8.49 -10.56
CA PHE A 113 -14.05 -7.06 -10.36
C PHE A 113 -14.82 -6.18 -11.36
N LYS A 114 -15.49 -6.74 -12.37
CA LYS A 114 -16.23 -5.95 -13.38
C LYS A 114 -17.28 -5.03 -12.76
N SER A 115 -17.91 -5.48 -11.69
CA SER A 115 -19.02 -4.77 -11.03
C SER A 115 -18.59 -3.99 -9.78
N VAL A 116 -17.29 -3.91 -9.49
CA VAL A 116 -16.79 -3.30 -8.25
C VAL A 116 -17.25 -1.85 -8.08
N ASN A 117 -17.31 -1.08 -9.16
CA ASN A 117 -17.74 0.32 -9.14
C ASN A 117 -19.22 0.47 -8.73
N TYR A 118 -20.07 -0.51 -9.05
CA TYR A 118 -21.50 -0.45 -8.74
C TYR A 118 -21.79 -0.86 -7.30
N TYR A 119 -21.07 -1.86 -6.79
CA TYR A 119 -21.21 -2.31 -5.41
C TYR A 119 -20.45 -1.45 -4.41
N GLN A 120 -19.51 -0.61 -4.88
CA GLN A 120 -18.73 0.26 -4.02
C GLN A 120 -19.61 1.11 -3.11
N TYR A 121 -20.70 1.71 -3.59
CA TYR A 121 -21.55 2.55 -2.75
C TYR A 121 -22.16 1.75 -1.59
N SER A 122 -22.76 0.59 -1.89
CA SER A 122 -23.36 -0.29 -0.88
C SER A 122 -22.31 -0.86 0.07
N PHE A 123 -21.16 -1.29 -0.46
CA PHE A 123 -20.06 -1.83 0.33
C PHE A 123 -19.44 -0.77 1.25
N ASN A 124 -19.19 0.43 0.72
CA ASN A 124 -18.69 1.59 1.46
C ASN A 124 -19.66 1.93 2.62
N LYS A 125 -20.97 1.94 2.38
CA LYS A 125 -21.96 2.16 3.44
C LYS A 125 -21.95 1.04 4.49
N PHE A 126 -21.79 -0.22 4.08
CA PHE A 126 -21.78 -1.38 4.98
C PHE A 126 -20.58 -1.39 5.94
N VAL A 127 -19.38 -1.04 5.45
CA VAL A 127 -18.16 -1.01 6.28
C VAL A 127 -17.78 0.39 6.76
N HIS A 128 -18.70 1.35 6.64
CA HIS A 128 -18.48 2.77 7.00
C HIS A 128 -17.24 3.39 6.31
N GLY A 129 -16.92 2.92 5.12
CA GLY A 129 -15.76 3.35 4.34
C GLY A 129 -14.41 2.85 4.83
N LYS A 130 -14.36 2.21 6.00
CA LYS A 130 -13.15 1.74 6.66
C LYS A 130 -12.89 0.27 6.38
N LEU A 131 -11.64 -0.06 6.05
CA LEU A 131 -11.14 -1.43 5.97
C LEU A 131 -10.07 -1.61 7.03
N ASP A 132 -10.42 -2.29 8.11
CA ASP A 132 -9.50 -2.65 9.19
C ASP A 132 -9.10 -4.12 9.04
N ALA A 133 -8.11 -4.36 8.18
CA ALA A 133 -7.68 -5.71 7.82
C ALA A 133 -7.13 -6.48 9.04
N TYR A 134 -6.44 -5.80 9.97
CA TYR A 134 -6.00 -6.41 11.22
C TYR A 134 -7.19 -6.91 12.04
N LYS A 135 -8.21 -6.07 12.26
CA LYS A 135 -9.41 -6.46 13.00
C LYS A 135 -10.18 -7.59 12.30
N SER A 136 -10.34 -7.51 10.97
CA SER A 136 -11.00 -8.55 10.18
C SER A 136 -10.26 -9.88 10.26
N LEU A 137 -8.94 -9.87 10.12
CA LEU A 137 -8.12 -11.07 10.25
C LEU A 137 -8.25 -11.63 11.66
N LYS A 138 -8.07 -10.80 12.69
CA LYS A 138 -8.23 -11.21 14.09
C LYS A 138 -9.59 -11.85 14.37
N GLN A 139 -10.66 -11.31 13.80
CA GLN A 139 -12.01 -11.86 13.96
C GLN A 139 -12.19 -13.18 13.22
N ALA A 140 -11.56 -13.35 12.04
CA ALA A 140 -11.63 -14.57 11.25
C ALA A 140 -10.85 -15.74 11.88
N VAL A 141 -9.62 -15.49 12.38
CA VAL A 141 -8.80 -16.53 13.04
C VAL A 141 -9.04 -16.64 14.55
N GLY A 142 -9.82 -15.73 15.15
CA GLY A 142 -10.12 -15.72 16.59
C GLY A 142 -8.92 -15.40 17.49
N ARG A 143 -7.80 -14.96 16.91
CA ARG A 143 -6.51 -14.68 17.58
C ARG A 143 -5.80 -13.50 16.94
N ARG A 144 -4.78 -12.93 17.59
CA ARG A 144 -4.01 -11.85 16.96
C ARG A 144 -3.16 -12.40 15.81
N PRO A 145 -3.04 -11.70 14.66
CA PRO A 145 -2.24 -12.17 13.53
C PRO A 145 -0.82 -12.59 13.89
N GLU A 146 -0.15 -11.87 14.78
CA GLU A 146 1.20 -12.20 15.26
C GLU A 146 1.26 -13.51 16.08
N GLU A 147 0.18 -13.85 16.79
CA GLU A 147 0.11 -15.07 17.61
C GLU A 147 -0.11 -16.32 16.75
N VAL A 148 -0.64 -16.17 15.54
CA VAL A 148 -0.89 -17.30 14.62
C VAL A 148 0.42 -17.93 14.17
N CYS A 149 1.46 -17.13 13.96
CA CYS A 149 2.76 -17.62 13.50
C CYS A 149 3.63 -18.23 14.59
N LEU A 150 3.34 -17.94 15.86
CA LEU A 150 4.18 -18.35 17.00
C LEU A 150 3.83 -19.74 17.55
N ARG A 151 2.74 -20.38 17.12
CA ARG A 151 2.17 -21.50 17.87
C ARG A 151 1.48 -22.63 17.10
N GLU A 152 1.80 -22.86 15.83
CA GLU A 152 1.46 -24.16 15.22
C GLU A 152 2.31 -25.26 15.88
N GLU A 153 1.67 -26.34 16.33
CA GLU A 153 2.31 -27.49 16.98
C GLU A 153 3.47 -28.00 16.11
N GLY A 154 4.71 -27.96 16.65
CA GLY A 154 5.94 -28.26 15.89
C GLY A 154 7.04 -27.19 15.96
N ALA A 155 6.94 -26.22 16.88
CA ALA A 155 8.04 -25.34 17.30
C ALA A 155 9.24 -26.14 17.84
N CYS A 156 10.31 -26.29 17.06
CA CYS A 156 11.60 -26.79 17.54
C CYS A 156 12.49 -25.59 17.88
N GLU A 157 12.99 -25.54 19.11
CA GLU A 157 14.00 -24.56 19.49
C GLU A 157 15.34 -25.02 18.92
N THR A 158 15.95 -24.24 18.03
CA THR A 158 17.29 -24.50 17.50
C THR A 158 18.22 -23.39 17.95
N ILE A 159 19.39 -23.77 18.43
CA ILE A 159 20.44 -22.83 18.84
C ILE A 159 21.31 -22.54 17.61
N GLU A 160 21.39 -21.27 17.22
CA GLU A 160 22.31 -20.84 16.16
C GLU A 160 23.78 -21.01 16.60
N PRO A 161 24.76 -21.11 15.67
CA PRO A 161 26.17 -21.29 16.02
C PRO A 161 26.76 -20.17 16.89
N ASN A 162 26.08 -19.02 16.98
CA ASN A 162 26.41 -17.87 17.82
C ASN A 162 25.87 -17.98 19.26
N GLY A 163 25.08 -19.01 19.59
CA GLY A 163 24.50 -19.24 20.91
C GLY A 163 23.10 -18.67 21.13
N ASP A 164 22.50 -18.04 20.12
CA ASP A 164 21.14 -17.50 20.22
C ASP A 164 20.10 -18.62 20.06
N SER A 165 19.14 -18.69 20.98
CA SER A 165 17.99 -19.59 20.89
C SER A 165 16.97 -19.03 19.89
N VAL A 166 16.85 -19.67 18.73
CA VAL A 166 15.85 -19.34 17.72
C VAL A 166 14.75 -20.40 17.75
N ILE A 167 13.52 -19.97 18.02
CA ILE A 167 12.35 -20.85 17.90
C ILE A 167 12.05 -21.01 16.41
N ILE A 168 12.45 -22.13 15.81
CA ILE A 168 12.10 -22.49 14.44
C ILE A 168 10.94 -23.48 14.50
N SER A 169 9.72 -22.99 14.31
CA SER A 169 8.61 -23.93 14.11
C SER A 169 8.62 -24.52 12.72
N SER A 170 8.18 -25.76 12.60
CA SER A 170 7.80 -26.38 11.33
C SER A 170 6.82 -25.52 10.50
N ALA A 171 6.22 -24.47 11.09
CA ALA A 171 5.45 -23.45 10.39
C ALA A 171 6.31 -22.56 9.45
N HIS A 172 7.64 -22.56 9.58
CA HIS A 172 8.56 -21.81 8.71
C HIS A 172 8.55 -22.29 7.25
N PHE A 173 8.13 -23.53 6.97
CA PHE A 173 8.14 -24.07 5.60
C PHE A 173 6.76 -24.48 5.07
N SER A 174 5.77 -24.72 5.92
CA SER A 174 4.47 -25.30 5.50
C SER A 174 3.22 -24.79 6.24
N GLY A 175 3.32 -23.75 7.08
CA GLY A 175 2.22 -23.27 7.92
C GLY A 175 1.37 -22.14 7.30
N PHE A 176 0.25 -21.80 7.97
CA PHE A 176 -0.64 -20.69 7.61
C PHE A 176 0.10 -19.35 7.40
N CYS A 177 1.20 -19.11 8.12
CA CYS A 177 1.95 -17.84 8.04
C CYS A 177 2.87 -17.69 6.82
N GLY A 178 3.55 -18.77 6.38
CA GLY A 178 4.23 -18.76 5.08
C GLY A 178 3.22 -18.52 3.97
N ASN A 179 2.08 -19.22 4.01
CA ASN A 179 1.02 -19.07 3.01
C ASN A 179 0.37 -17.69 3.03
N LEU A 180 0.11 -17.06 4.18
CA LEU A 180 -0.46 -15.71 4.27
C LEU A 180 0.50 -14.64 3.67
N LEU A 181 1.80 -14.76 3.91
CA LEU A 181 2.83 -13.92 3.31
C LEU A 181 2.90 -14.11 1.80
N PHE A 182 2.97 -15.36 1.35
CA PHE A 182 3.15 -15.70 -0.07
C PHE A 182 1.88 -15.46 -0.90
N LEU A 183 0.68 -15.58 -0.31
CA LEU A 183 -0.57 -15.14 -0.93
C LEU A 183 -0.60 -13.62 -1.13
N GLY A 184 0.08 -12.86 -0.27
CA GLY A 184 0.12 -11.39 -0.25
C GLY A 184 1.27 -10.72 -1.01
N GLY A 185 2.34 -11.45 -1.35
CA GLY A 185 3.52 -10.86 -2.02
C GLY A 185 4.26 -11.77 -3.00
N GLY A 186 3.92 -13.06 -3.07
CA GLY A 186 4.68 -14.05 -3.84
C GLY A 186 5.66 -14.86 -3.00
N TYR A 187 6.01 -16.07 -3.46
CA TYR A 187 6.84 -17.01 -2.69
C TYR A 187 8.32 -16.63 -2.71
N ASP A 188 8.90 -16.43 -1.52
CA ASP A 188 10.34 -16.27 -1.32
C ASP A 188 10.80 -16.70 0.10
N ALA A 189 10.51 -17.95 0.46
CA ALA A 189 10.93 -18.50 1.76
C ALA A 189 12.42 -18.38 2.06
N PRO A 190 13.35 -18.63 1.10
CA PRO A 190 14.78 -18.58 1.37
C PRO A 190 15.29 -17.18 1.79
N GLN A 191 14.62 -16.11 1.38
CA GLN A 191 15.01 -14.73 1.72
C GLN A 191 14.19 -14.14 2.87
N THR A 192 13.28 -14.91 3.46
CA THR A 192 12.37 -14.42 4.50
C THR A 192 12.92 -14.72 5.90
N ASN A 193 13.19 -13.67 6.68
CA ASN A 193 13.36 -13.82 8.13
C ASN A 193 11.99 -13.85 8.82
N TYR A 194 11.54 -15.06 9.15
CA TYR A 194 10.23 -15.31 9.74
C TYR A 194 10.06 -14.75 11.15
N THR A 195 11.14 -14.58 11.92
CA THR A 195 11.09 -13.94 13.24
C THR A 195 10.70 -12.47 13.11
N THR A 196 11.42 -11.74 12.25
CA THR A 196 11.11 -10.32 11.97
C THR A 196 9.75 -10.17 11.30
N PHE A 197 9.40 -11.09 10.40
CA PHE A 197 8.08 -11.07 9.75
C PHE A 197 6.93 -11.24 10.74
N THR A 198 7.06 -12.15 11.71
CA THR A 198 6.05 -12.36 12.75
C THR A 198 5.87 -11.11 13.61
N GLN A 199 6.96 -10.39 13.91
CA GLN A 199 6.86 -9.09 14.59
C GLN A 199 6.13 -8.05 13.73
N ALA A 200 6.41 -8.01 12.42
CA ALA A 200 5.74 -7.10 11.49
C ALA A 200 4.21 -7.31 11.44
N LEU A 201 3.73 -8.56 11.56
CA LEU A 201 2.30 -8.89 11.63
C LEU A 201 1.58 -8.32 12.86
N GLY A 202 2.31 -7.90 13.90
CA GLY A 202 1.72 -7.16 15.02
C GLY A 202 1.29 -5.73 14.64
N THR A 203 1.76 -5.23 13.50
CA THR A 203 1.49 -3.88 13.00
C THR A 203 0.89 -3.84 11.60
N PHE A 204 1.01 -4.93 10.84
CA PHE A 204 0.46 -5.13 9.51
C PHE A 204 -0.55 -6.31 9.52
N PRO A 205 -1.66 -6.27 8.76
CA PRO A 205 -2.05 -5.25 7.79
C PRO A 205 -2.70 -4.01 8.43
N GLU A 206 -2.38 -2.83 7.90
CA GLU A 206 -2.90 -1.56 8.40
C GLU A 206 -4.34 -1.27 7.94
N THR A 207 -4.95 -0.25 8.55
CA THR A 207 -6.27 0.25 8.15
C THR A 207 -6.17 1.10 6.88
N THR A 208 -7.12 0.95 5.96
CA THR A 208 -7.23 1.78 4.75
C THR A 208 -8.70 2.06 4.42
N SER A 209 -8.95 2.86 3.37
CA SER A 209 -10.30 3.12 2.89
C SER A 209 -10.78 2.08 1.88
N THR A 210 -12.11 1.87 1.83
CA THR A 210 -12.76 1.10 0.77
C THR A 210 -12.53 1.68 -0.62
N LYS A 211 -12.40 3.00 -0.73
CA LYS A 211 -12.10 3.68 -1.99
C LYS A 211 -10.68 3.35 -2.47
N THR A 212 -9.70 3.21 -1.58
CA THR A 212 -8.34 2.72 -1.93
C THR A 212 -8.38 1.31 -2.50
N LEU A 213 -9.03 0.36 -1.81
CA LEU A 213 -9.16 -1.02 -2.30
C LEU A 213 -9.90 -1.08 -3.64
N THR A 214 -11.00 -0.33 -3.77
CA THR A 214 -11.76 -0.26 -5.03
C THR A 214 -10.91 0.30 -6.17
N HIS A 215 -10.04 1.28 -5.89
CA HIS A 215 -9.16 1.87 -6.89
C HIS A 215 -8.12 0.86 -7.39
N PHE A 216 -7.58 0.00 -6.51
CA PHE A 216 -6.74 -1.12 -6.94
C PHE A 216 -7.51 -2.12 -7.82
N PHE A 217 -8.75 -2.46 -7.48
CA PHE A 217 -9.58 -3.31 -8.33
C PHE A 217 -9.83 -2.69 -9.72
N GLN A 218 -9.93 -1.36 -9.80
CA GLN A 218 -10.00 -0.66 -11.09
C GLN A 218 -8.70 -0.84 -11.88
N PHE A 219 -7.53 -0.68 -11.27
CA PHE A 219 -6.23 -0.90 -11.93
C PHE A 219 -6.09 -2.35 -12.42
N ILE A 220 -6.52 -3.32 -11.61
CA ILE A 220 -6.52 -4.74 -11.97
C ILE A 220 -7.42 -5.01 -13.18
N LYS A 221 -8.58 -4.35 -13.23
CA LYS A 221 -9.57 -4.53 -14.30
C LYS A 221 -9.17 -3.85 -15.60
N SER A 222 -8.75 -2.59 -15.56
CA SER A 222 -8.52 -1.79 -16.76
C SER A 222 -7.09 -1.87 -17.27
N ASN A 223 -6.13 -2.22 -16.40
CA ASN A 223 -4.71 -2.08 -16.66
C ASN A 223 -4.31 -0.66 -17.09
N THR A 224 -4.97 0.36 -16.52
CA THR A 224 -4.72 1.76 -16.84
C THR A 224 -4.38 2.52 -15.57
N PHE A 225 -3.39 3.42 -15.66
CA PHE A 225 -3.00 4.28 -14.56
C PHE A 225 -3.80 5.59 -14.58
N CYS A 226 -4.98 5.58 -13.95
CA CYS A 226 -5.93 6.70 -14.02
C CYS A 226 -6.53 7.07 -12.67
N GLN A 227 -7.21 8.21 -12.61
CA GLN A 227 -7.96 8.60 -11.42
C GLN A 227 -9.15 7.66 -11.17
N PHE A 228 -9.73 7.78 -9.97
CA PHE A 228 -10.81 6.94 -9.50
C PHE A 228 -12.05 7.00 -10.40
N ASN A 229 -12.52 5.86 -10.91
CA ASN A 229 -13.75 5.81 -11.69
C ASN A 229 -14.97 5.61 -10.79
N TYR A 230 -15.91 6.55 -10.74
CA TYR A 230 -17.09 6.46 -9.89
C TYR A 230 -18.20 5.55 -10.45
N GLY A 231 -17.94 4.82 -11.53
CA GLY A 231 -18.84 3.85 -12.15
C GLY A 231 -19.89 4.50 -13.05
N PHE A 232 -20.73 5.36 -12.49
CA PHE A 232 -21.75 6.07 -13.26
C PHE A 232 -21.15 7.28 -13.96
N SER A 233 -21.35 7.38 -15.28
CA SER A 233 -20.75 8.44 -16.11
C SER A 233 -21.15 9.84 -15.66
N TRP A 234 -22.37 10.03 -15.15
CA TRP A 234 -22.81 11.33 -14.63
C TRP A 234 -22.05 11.75 -13.36
N ILE A 235 -21.62 10.81 -12.50
CA ILE A 235 -20.78 11.13 -11.34
C ILE A 235 -19.39 11.53 -11.81
N ASN A 236 -18.84 10.82 -12.80
CA ASN A 236 -17.57 11.20 -13.43
C ASN A 236 -17.66 12.60 -14.07
N ARG A 237 -18.78 12.96 -14.73
CA ARG A 237 -18.97 14.32 -15.28
C ARG A 237 -18.97 15.37 -14.17
N LEU A 238 -19.62 15.10 -13.04
CA LEU A 238 -19.62 16.02 -11.90
C LEU A 238 -18.22 16.20 -11.28
N LYS A 239 -17.41 15.14 -11.24
CA LYS A 239 -16.07 15.16 -10.63
C LYS A 239 -14.98 15.65 -11.58
N TYR A 240 -15.08 15.34 -12.87
CA TYR A 240 -14.01 15.48 -13.86
C TYR A 240 -14.39 16.28 -15.11
N GLY A 241 -15.67 16.61 -15.29
CA GLY A 241 -16.19 17.18 -16.54
C GLY A 241 -16.20 16.19 -17.72
N LYS A 242 -15.93 14.89 -17.48
CA LYS A 242 -15.83 13.84 -18.49
C LYS A 242 -16.62 12.60 -18.06
N ASP A 243 -17.06 11.78 -19.03
CA ASP A 243 -17.76 10.52 -18.74
C ASP A 243 -16.90 9.46 -18.06
N THR A 244 -15.59 9.57 -18.21
CA THR A 244 -14.60 8.64 -17.68
C THR A 244 -13.56 9.38 -16.83
N SER A 245 -12.91 8.64 -15.95
CA SER A 245 -11.81 9.17 -15.15
C SER A 245 -10.61 9.52 -16.04
N PRO A 246 -9.96 10.69 -15.85
CA PRO A 246 -8.76 11.04 -16.58
C PRO A 246 -7.57 10.18 -16.13
N CYS A 247 -6.66 9.90 -17.06
CA CYS A 247 -5.45 9.15 -16.76
C CYS A 247 -4.28 10.07 -16.39
N TYR A 248 -3.42 9.60 -15.50
CA TYR A 248 -2.24 10.35 -15.08
C TYR A 248 -1.25 10.41 -16.25
N ASN A 249 -0.70 11.60 -16.50
CA ASN A 249 0.24 11.80 -17.59
C ASN A 249 1.68 11.56 -17.10
N LEU A 250 2.19 10.34 -17.35
CA LEU A 250 3.54 9.96 -16.96
C LEU A 250 4.64 10.77 -17.67
N ASP A 251 4.36 11.40 -18.82
CA ASP A 251 5.32 12.29 -19.51
C ASP A 251 5.64 13.55 -18.70
N ARG A 252 4.82 13.87 -17.69
CA ARG A 252 5.09 14.99 -16.76
C ARG A 252 6.09 14.62 -15.66
N ILE A 253 6.43 13.34 -15.52
CA ILE A 253 7.39 12.89 -14.53
C ILE A 253 8.81 13.09 -15.08
N SER A 254 9.51 14.08 -14.56
CA SER A 254 10.90 14.42 -14.91
C SER A 254 11.92 14.03 -13.84
N ALA A 255 11.47 13.63 -12.64
CA ALA A 255 12.36 13.15 -11.59
C ALA A 255 13.07 11.84 -11.99
N PRO A 256 14.35 11.63 -11.62
CA PRO A 256 15.02 10.35 -11.86
C PRO A 256 14.38 9.22 -11.06
N LEU A 257 13.93 8.16 -11.75
CA LEU A 257 13.31 6.98 -11.14
C LEU A 257 14.18 5.74 -11.35
N VAL A 258 14.38 4.97 -10.29
CA VAL A 258 14.94 3.62 -10.34
C VAL A 258 13.86 2.66 -9.89
N VAL A 259 13.47 1.74 -10.77
CA VAL A 259 12.38 0.79 -10.52
C VAL A 259 12.95 -0.60 -10.30
N TYR A 260 12.56 -1.23 -9.19
CA TYR A 260 12.85 -2.61 -8.87
C TYR A 260 11.57 -3.42 -8.88
N TRP A 261 11.64 -4.68 -9.31
CA TRP A 261 10.51 -5.60 -9.27
C TRP A 261 10.99 -7.01 -8.92
N GLY A 262 10.11 -7.81 -8.33
CA GLY A 262 10.36 -9.21 -8.03
C GLY A 262 9.89 -10.10 -9.17
N GLN A 263 10.68 -11.11 -9.54
CA GLN A 263 10.25 -12.12 -10.53
C GLN A 263 9.06 -12.95 -9.99
N ASN A 264 9.05 -13.21 -8.69
CA ASN A 264 8.01 -13.97 -8.01
C ASN A 264 6.88 -13.10 -7.45
N ASP A 265 6.84 -11.79 -7.76
CA ASP A 265 5.80 -10.90 -7.24
C ASP A 265 4.42 -11.28 -7.82
N PHE A 266 3.49 -11.64 -6.94
CA PHE A 266 2.15 -12.06 -7.34
C PHE A 266 1.23 -10.90 -7.72
N PHE A 267 1.52 -9.71 -7.19
CA PHE A 267 0.75 -8.50 -7.44
C PHE A 267 1.30 -7.74 -8.63
N ILE A 268 2.60 -7.51 -8.68
CA ILE A 268 3.22 -6.61 -9.67
C ILE A 268 4.06 -7.46 -10.62
N LYS A 269 3.37 -8.08 -11.58
CA LYS A 269 4.00 -8.91 -12.59
C LYS A 269 4.47 -8.03 -13.74
N TRP A 270 5.78 -8.03 -13.97
CA TRP A 270 6.34 -7.46 -15.18
C TRP A 270 5.97 -8.34 -16.38
N THR A 271 5.09 -7.84 -17.24
CA THR A 271 4.78 -8.47 -18.52
C THR A 271 5.42 -7.63 -19.61
N SER A 272 6.47 -8.18 -20.23
CA SER A 272 7.10 -7.67 -21.45
C SER A 272 6.13 -7.69 -22.63
#